data_AF-A0A6N7VP57-F1
#
_entry.id   AF-A0A6N7VP57-F1
#
_cell.length_a   1.000
_cell.length_b   1.000
_cell.length_c   1.000
_cell.angle_alpha   90.00
_cell.angle_beta   90.00
_cell.angle_gamma   90.00
#
_symmetry.space_group_name_H-M   'P 1'
#
loop_
_entity.id
_entity.type
_entity.pdbx_description
1 polymer ?
#
loop_
_entity_poly.entity_id
_entity_poly.type
_entity_poly.pdbx_seq_one_letter_code
_entity_poly.pdbx_strand_id
1 'polypeptide(L)'
;MKRKKIALLTFENFTQEIQNILIDSEVEYLVFLYFTSNMKNNISLLDKAKKYFFNGLQDEYMKNVLVISSKEYIANDIQVKGIITPKDIEKFDYFKFINLYEHSNINSIDEFLKENTQKFNYKLDLYDKKASWIYFQNKTGVLIVNEKTKDIILENYHKIKFIIPEIILTTLGGSSDDKIIKLLKLIGADAHITLGFINKMIVPYTKRTDAYIYIEDENFEQIGREFIDKFLNLETYPDGIIQLRNFLGIPEKNFEADMTYDEEREVNKKEIKYYSLKYEKGISLKANYTIKENTLILNTGLQKRYILNKII
;
A
#
# COMPACT_ATOMS: atom_id res chain seq x y z
N MET A 1 28.49 11.20 -18.37
CA MET A 1 27.09 11.33 -17.90
C MET A 1 26.25 10.57 -18.90
N LYS A 2 25.39 9.63 -18.47
CA LYS A 2 24.55 8.85 -19.39
C LYS A 2 23.59 9.79 -20.13
N ARG A 3 23.23 9.44 -21.37
CA ARG A 3 22.21 10.19 -22.12
C ARG A 3 20.85 9.95 -21.45
N LYS A 4 20.03 10.99 -21.27
CA LYS A 4 18.69 10.84 -20.70
C LYS A 4 17.70 10.61 -21.83
N LYS A 5 16.76 9.68 -21.65
CA LYS A 5 15.62 9.51 -22.56
C LYS A 5 14.32 9.29 -21.81
N ILE A 6 13.21 9.65 -22.44
CA ILE A 6 11.87 9.20 -22.00
C ILE A 6 11.40 8.07 -22.92
N ALA A 7 10.93 6.98 -22.33
CA ALA A 7 10.27 5.90 -23.06
C ALA A 7 8.78 5.86 -22.71
N LEU A 8 7.90 5.88 -23.72
CA LEU A 8 6.46 5.73 -23.55
C LEU A 8 6.04 4.27 -23.77
N LEU A 9 5.55 3.64 -22.72
CA LEU A 9 5.00 2.29 -22.75
C LEU A 9 3.47 2.34 -22.70
N THR A 10 2.84 1.73 -23.68
CA THR A 10 1.40 1.45 -23.73
C THR A 10 1.19 -0.07 -23.62
N PHE A 11 -0.06 -0.50 -23.47
CA PHE A 11 -0.38 -1.93 -23.44
C PHE A 11 0.07 -2.66 -24.72
N GLU A 12 -0.05 -1.99 -25.86
CA GLU A 12 0.22 -2.52 -27.20
C GLU A 12 1.71 -2.59 -27.52
N ASN A 13 2.49 -1.56 -27.16
CA ASN A 13 3.91 -1.47 -27.56
C ASN A 13 4.88 -2.07 -26.52
N PHE A 14 4.41 -2.45 -25.33
CA PHE A 14 5.26 -2.79 -24.19
C PHE A 14 6.37 -3.79 -24.53
N THR A 15 6.02 -4.90 -25.19
CA THR A 15 6.98 -5.99 -25.47
C THR A 15 8.13 -5.55 -26.37
N GLN A 16 7.88 -4.65 -27.31
CA GLN A 16 8.90 -4.14 -28.22
C GLN A 16 9.78 -3.11 -27.51
N GLU A 17 9.17 -2.14 -26.84
CA GLU A 17 9.90 -1.04 -26.22
C GLU A 17 10.72 -1.47 -25.00
N ILE A 18 10.25 -2.45 -24.23
CA ILE A 18 11.01 -2.93 -23.07
C ILE A 18 12.35 -3.56 -23.47
N GLN A 19 12.42 -4.23 -24.62
CA GLN A 19 13.68 -4.79 -25.12
C GLN A 19 14.69 -3.68 -25.43
N ASN A 20 14.23 -2.59 -26.05
CA ASN A 20 15.07 -1.43 -26.35
C ASN A 20 15.64 -0.80 -25.07
N ILE A 21 14.79 -0.63 -24.05
CA ILE A 21 15.18 -0.05 -22.75
C ILE A 21 16.24 -0.93 -22.05
N LEU A 22 16.08 -2.25 -22.09
CA LEU A 22 16.97 -3.18 -21.37
C LEU A 22 18.32 -3.38 -22.04
N ILE A 23 18.43 -3.17 -23.36
CA ILE A 23 19.66 -3.38 -24.12
C ILE A 23 20.58 -2.15 -24.08
N ASP A 24 20.03 -0.93 -24.04
CA ASP A 24 20.83 0.30 -24.13
C ASP A 24 21.35 0.75 -22.76
N SER A 25 22.53 0.25 -22.37
CA SER A 25 23.17 0.58 -21.10
C SER A 25 23.71 2.01 -21.00
N GLU A 26 23.85 2.73 -22.11
CA GLU A 26 24.39 4.09 -22.17
C GLU A 26 23.34 5.16 -21.89
N VAL A 27 22.07 4.75 -21.82
CA VAL A 27 20.93 5.63 -21.61
C VAL A 27 20.33 5.44 -20.21
N GLU A 28 19.99 6.56 -19.57
CA GLU A 28 19.14 6.61 -18.39
C GLU A 28 17.70 6.89 -18.82
N TYR A 29 16.83 5.90 -18.67
CA TYR A 29 15.43 5.99 -19.06
C TYR A 29 14.55 6.47 -17.90
N LEU A 30 13.73 7.47 -18.19
CA LEU A 30 12.49 7.76 -17.45
C LEU A 30 11.34 7.11 -18.21
N VAL A 31 10.66 6.15 -17.58
CA VAL A 31 9.63 5.35 -18.23
C VAL A 31 8.27 5.96 -17.93
N PHE A 32 7.47 6.19 -18.96
CA PHE A 32 6.09 6.64 -18.86
C PHE A 32 5.17 5.47 -19.19
N LEU A 33 4.29 5.09 -18.26
CA LEU A 33 3.18 4.19 -18.54
C LEU A 33 1.97 5.03 -18.94
N TYR A 34 1.45 4.82 -20.14
CA TYR A 34 0.23 5.49 -20.60
C TYR A 34 -1.01 4.70 -20.13
N PHE A 35 -1.76 5.28 -19.19
CA PHE A 35 -3.00 4.69 -18.72
C PHE A 35 -4.18 5.20 -19.54
N THR A 36 -4.92 4.26 -20.11
CA THR A 36 -6.12 4.51 -20.92
C THR A 36 -7.37 4.54 -20.04
N SER A 37 -8.55 4.67 -20.65
CA SER A 37 -9.82 4.47 -19.96
C SER A 37 -10.08 3.00 -19.58
N ASN A 38 -9.39 2.04 -20.21
CA ASN A 38 -9.55 0.60 -19.96
C ASN A 38 -8.71 0.14 -18.77
N MET A 39 -9.39 -0.11 -17.65
CA MET A 39 -8.75 -0.53 -16.39
C MET A 39 -7.99 -1.85 -16.50
N LYS A 40 -8.51 -2.85 -17.24
CA LYS A 40 -7.86 -4.16 -17.37
C LYS A 40 -6.51 -4.03 -18.09
N ASN A 41 -6.46 -3.21 -19.13
CA ASN A 41 -5.21 -2.94 -19.86
C ASN A 41 -4.21 -2.21 -18.98
N ASN A 42 -4.66 -1.22 -18.18
CA ASN A 42 -3.80 -0.47 -17.27
C ASN A 42 -3.19 -1.37 -16.19
N ILE A 43 -4.00 -2.26 -15.57
CA ILE A 43 -3.52 -3.25 -14.60
C ILE A 43 -2.48 -4.16 -15.25
N SER A 44 -2.78 -4.71 -16.42
CA SER A 44 -1.84 -5.59 -17.13
C SER A 44 -0.54 -4.89 -17.51
N LEU A 45 -0.60 -3.62 -17.93
CA LEU A 45 0.56 -2.80 -18.24
C LEU A 45 1.42 -2.57 -16.98
N LEU A 46 0.78 -2.25 -15.85
CA LEU A 46 1.46 -2.08 -14.57
C LEU A 46 2.15 -3.37 -14.13
N ASP A 47 1.47 -4.51 -14.18
CA ASP A 47 2.04 -5.81 -13.80
C ASP A 47 3.24 -6.19 -14.67
N LYS A 48 3.14 -5.93 -15.99
CA LYS A 48 4.27 -6.10 -16.91
C LYS A 48 5.42 -5.20 -16.52
N ALA A 49 5.19 -3.91 -16.25
CA ALA A 49 6.23 -2.97 -15.86
C ALA A 49 6.91 -3.38 -14.53
N LYS A 50 6.14 -3.81 -13.53
CA LYS A 50 6.65 -4.26 -12.23
C LYS A 50 7.68 -5.40 -12.39
N LYS A 51 7.48 -6.34 -13.34
CA LYS A 51 8.44 -7.44 -13.58
C LYS A 51 9.87 -6.97 -13.91
N TYR A 52 10.02 -5.78 -14.49
CA TYR A 52 11.33 -5.26 -14.94
C TYR A 52 11.87 -4.15 -14.06
N PHE A 53 10.99 -3.31 -13.51
CA PHE A 53 11.39 -2.08 -12.82
C PHE A 53 11.19 -2.12 -11.31
N PHE A 54 10.43 -3.09 -10.78
CA PHE A 54 10.18 -3.20 -9.34
C PHE A 54 11.29 -3.99 -8.67
N ASN A 55 11.94 -3.40 -7.65
CA ASN A 55 12.94 -4.10 -6.86
C ASN A 55 12.31 -4.74 -5.63
N GLY A 56 11.86 -5.98 -5.78
CA GLY A 56 11.22 -6.74 -4.70
C GLY A 56 12.12 -7.06 -3.51
N LEU A 57 13.46 -6.92 -3.62
CA LEU A 57 14.38 -7.17 -2.50
C LEU A 57 14.47 -5.98 -1.54
N GLN A 58 14.04 -4.79 -1.97
CA GLN A 58 14.12 -3.56 -1.17
C GLN A 58 12.72 -3.02 -0.83
N ASP A 59 11.64 -3.74 -1.17
CA ASP A 59 10.25 -3.27 -1.09
C ASP A 59 10.09 -1.83 -1.61
N GLU A 60 10.79 -1.51 -2.71
CA GLU A 60 10.81 -0.17 -3.29
C GLU A 60 9.85 -0.04 -4.47
N TYR A 61 9.22 1.13 -4.57
CA TYR A 61 8.50 1.55 -5.77
C TYR A 61 9.41 1.66 -7.00
N MET A 62 8.81 1.66 -8.19
CA MET A 62 9.52 1.84 -9.45
C MET A 62 10.04 3.27 -9.61
N LYS A 63 11.27 3.51 -9.13
CA LYS A 63 11.91 4.84 -8.96
C LYS A 63 11.97 5.75 -10.19
N ASN A 64 11.99 5.16 -11.39
CA ASN A 64 12.09 5.88 -12.66
C ASN A 64 10.89 5.60 -13.57
N VAL A 65 9.77 5.17 -12.98
CA VAL A 65 8.52 4.96 -13.71
C VAL A 65 7.51 6.00 -13.28
N LEU A 66 6.89 6.66 -14.24
CA LEU A 66 5.78 7.59 -14.07
C LEU A 66 4.55 7.03 -14.79
N VAL A 67 3.37 7.37 -14.30
CA VAL A 67 2.12 7.14 -15.03
C VAL A 67 1.64 8.47 -15.60
N ILE A 68 1.21 8.46 -16.85
CA ILE A 68 0.45 9.56 -17.44
C ILE A 68 -0.98 9.08 -17.73
N SER A 69 -1.97 9.85 -17.30
CA SER A 69 -3.37 9.44 -17.33
C SER A 69 -4.32 10.63 -17.39
N SER A 70 -5.50 10.45 -17.98
CA SER A 70 -6.59 11.43 -17.89
C SER A 70 -7.35 11.37 -16.56
N LYS A 71 -7.28 10.23 -15.87
CA LYS A 71 -7.82 10.02 -14.52
C LYS A 71 -6.74 10.22 -13.46
N GLU A 72 -7.13 10.78 -12.32
CA GLU A 72 -6.27 10.87 -11.15
C GLU A 72 -6.08 9.50 -10.49
N TYR A 73 -4.85 9.21 -10.11
CA TYR A 73 -4.47 8.02 -9.33
C TYR A 73 -3.53 8.45 -8.19
N ILE A 74 -3.06 7.49 -7.38
CA ILE A 74 -2.10 7.73 -6.30
C ILE A 74 -0.83 6.93 -6.53
N ALA A 75 0.33 7.60 -6.42
CA ALA A 75 1.62 7.02 -6.78
C ALA A 75 2.02 5.93 -5.79
N ASN A 76 1.71 6.13 -4.50
CA ASN A 76 1.84 5.10 -3.47
C ASN A 76 0.94 3.88 -3.74
N ASP A 77 -0.27 4.06 -4.30
CA ASP A 77 -1.21 2.98 -4.67
C ASP A 77 -0.79 2.22 -5.94
N ILE A 78 0.13 2.74 -6.74
CA ILE A 78 0.58 2.07 -7.98
C ILE A 78 2.05 1.63 -7.86
N GLN A 79 2.74 2.11 -6.81
CA GLN A 79 4.17 1.93 -6.58
C GLN A 79 5.02 2.44 -7.75
N VAL A 80 4.67 3.61 -8.27
CA VAL A 80 5.43 4.36 -9.30
C VAL A 80 5.99 5.62 -8.68
N LYS A 81 6.99 6.25 -9.30
CA LYS A 81 7.57 7.50 -8.82
C LYS A 81 6.56 8.63 -8.70
N GLY A 82 5.60 8.67 -9.62
CA GLY A 82 4.61 9.72 -9.68
C GLY A 82 3.61 9.52 -10.79
N ILE A 83 2.54 10.29 -10.71
CA ILE A 83 1.45 10.32 -11.69
C ILE A 83 1.29 11.75 -12.17
N ILE A 84 1.33 11.89 -13.48
CA ILE A 84 1.00 13.11 -14.20
C ILE A 84 -0.43 12.96 -14.69
N THR A 85 -1.31 13.86 -14.24
CA THR A 85 -2.68 13.95 -14.73
C THR A 85 -2.85 15.26 -15.48
N PRO A 86 -2.63 15.30 -16.82
CA PRO A 86 -2.86 16.50 -17.62
C PRO A 86 -4.32 16.95 -17.50
N LYS A 87 -4.55 18.27 -17.50
CA LYS A 87 -5.93 18.81 -17.53
C LYS A 87 -6.68 18.38 -18.79
N ASP A 88 -5.94 18.24 -19.89
CA ASP A 88 -6.41 17.76 -21.19
C ASP A 88 -5.30 16.90 -21.79
N ILE A 89 -5.47 15.57 -21.75
CA ILE A 89 -4.43 14.63 -22.19
C ILE A 89 -4.15 14.70 -23.69
N GLU A 90 -5.15 15.09 -24.49
CA GLU A 90 -5.02 15.21 -25.94
C GLU A 90 -4.20 16.45 -26.33
N LYS A 91 -4.18 17.47 -25.45
CA LYS A 91 -3.38 18.69 -25.62
C LYS A 91 -2.07 18.68 -24.85
N PHE A 92 -1.74 17.58 -24.18
CA PHE A 92 -0.46 17.46 -23.50
C PHE A 92 0.67 17.37 -24.53
N ASP A 93 1.49 18.41 -24.63
CA ASP A 93 2.61 18.49 -25.57
C ASP A 93 3.77 17.58 -25.12
N TYR A 94 3.59 16.28 -25.37
CA TYR A 94 4.52 15.22 -24.98
C TYR A 94 5.91 15.42 -25.61
N PHE A 95 5.99 15.81 -26.88
CA PHE A 95 7.28 16.02 -27.55
C PHE A 95 8.07 17.18 -26.95
N LYS A 96 7.42 18.29 -26.62
CA LYS A 96 8.08 19.40 -25.94
C LYS A 96 8.50 19.03 -24.51
N PHE A 97 7.71 18.20 -23.83
CA PHE A 97 8.07 17.67 -22.52
C PHE A 97 9.33 16.80 -22.59
N ILE A 98 9.39 15.85 -23.52
CA ILE A 98 10.55 15.01 -23.76
C ILE A 98 11.78 15.86 -24.07
N ASN A 99 11.68 16.74 -25.07
CA ASN A 99 12.80 17.56 -25.49
C ASN A 99 13.34 18.40 -24.32
N LEU A 100 12.46 18.94 -23.48
CA LEU A 100 12.88 19.67 -22.30
C LEU A 100 13.61 18.77 -21.30
N TYR A 101 13.07 17.59 -21.01
CA TYR A 101 13.68 16.64 -20.07
C TYR A 101 15.06 16.18 -20.55
N GLU A 102 15.16 15.70 -21.79
CA GLU A 102 16.38 15.08 -22.34
C GLU A 102 17.55 16.07 -22.46
N HIS A 103 17.25 17.36 -22.65
CA HIS A 103 18.27 18.42 -22.75
C HIS A 103 18.46 19.20 -21.44
N SER A 104 17.79 18.81 -20.35
CA SER A 104 17.90 19.49 -19.07
C SER A 104 19.00 18.91 -18.17
N ASN A 105 19.78 19.80 -17.57
CA ASN A 105 20.69 19.47 -16.47
C ASN A 105 19.93 19.44 -15.14
N ILE A 106 18.96 18.54 -15.02
CA ILE A 106 18.22 18.33 -13.78
C ILE A 106 19.03 17.49 -12.80
N ASN A 107 19.01 17.91 -11.52
CA ASN A 107 19.59 17.17 -10.39
C ASN A 107 18.58 16.20 -9.78
N SER A 108 17.28 16.46 -9.97
CA SER A 108 16.18 15.65 -9.44
C SER A 108 15.02 15.58 -10.44
N ILE A 109 14.52 14.37 -10.70
CA ILE A 109 13.30 14.16 -11.48
C ILE A 109 12.10 14.81 -10.76
N ASP A 110 12.04 14.77 -9.43
CA ASP A 110 10.91 15.30 -8.65
C ASP A 110 10.83 16.82 -8.78
N GLU A 111 11.97 17.51 -8.76
CA GLU A 111 12.06 18.96 -8.97
C GLU A 111 11.63 19.31 -10.40
N PHE A 112 12.15 18.59 -11.39
CA PHE A 112 11.76 18.77 -12.79
C PHE A 112 10.25 18.66 -12.99
N LEU A 113 9.61 17.65 -12.40
CA LEU A 113 8.16 17.47 -12.48
C LEU A 113 7.44 18.65 -11.81
N LYS A 114 7.81 19.00 -10.57
CA LYS A 114 7.17 20.11 -9.84
C LYS A 114 7.24 21.43 -10.61
N GLU A 115 8.42 21.81 -11.10
CA GLU A 115 8.65 23.08 -11.81
C GLU A 115 7.87 23.18 -13.12
N ASN A 116 7.62 22.05 -13.78
CA ASN A 116 6.96 22.02 -15.09
C ASN A 116 5.44 21.81 -15.02
N THR A 117 4.87 21.66 -13.83
CA THR A 117 3.43 21.48 -13.58
C THR A 117 2.58 22.57 -14.26
N GLN A 118 2.93 23.85 -14.07
CA GLN A 118 2.19 24.98 -14.65
C GLN A 118 2.38 25.07 -16.17
N LYS A 119 3.62 24.90 -16.64
CA LYS A 119 3.99 25.01 -18.06
C LYS A 119 3.26 24.01 -18.95
N PHE A 120 3.07 22.79 -18.46
CA PHE A 120 2.40 21.71 -19.19
C PHE A 120 0.99 21.42 -18.65
N ASN A 121 0.49 22.23 -17.71
CA ASN A 121 -0.88 22.22 -17.21
C ASN A 121 -1.38 20.82 -16.78
N TYR A 122 -0.63 20.20 -15.85
CA TYR A 122 -1.00 18.91 -15.25
C TYR A 122 -1.10 19.00 -13.73
N LYS A 123 -1.77 18.02 -13.11
CA LYS A 123 -1.65 17.72 -11.68
C LYS A 123 -0.61 16.65 -11.47
N LEU A 124 0.09 16.72 -10.34
CA LEU A 124 1.18 15.82 -10.00
C LEU A 124 0.91 15.19 -8.64
N ASP A 125 0.94 13.86 -8.61
CA ASP A 125 0.99 13.07 -7.38
C ASP A 125 2.34 12.34 -7.37
N LEU A 126 3.15 12.51 -6.32
CA LEU A 126 4.47 11.88 -6.22
C LEU A 126 4.45 10.81 -5.13
N TYR A 127 5.23 9.75 -5.33
CA TYR A 127 5.43 8.76 -4.31
C TYR A 127 6.10 9.40 -3.10
N ASP A 128 5.43 9.30 -1.95
CA ASP A 128 6.01 9.76 -0.70
C ASP A 128 6.35 8.56 0.17
N LYS A 129 7.66 8.30 0.32
CA LYS A 129 8.19 7.28 1.24
C LYS A 129 7.82 7.56 2.70
N LYS A 130 7.55 8.82 3.04
CA LYS A 130 7.12 9.25 4.38
C LYS A 130 5.60 9.28 4.53
N ALA A 131 4.84 9.19 3.43
CA ALA A 131 3.38 9.09 3.46
C ALA A 131 2.99 7.73 4.03
N SER A 132 2.89 7.71 5.34
CA SER A 132 2.73 6.55 6.20
C SER A 132 1.27 6.08 6.28
N TRP A 133 0.52 6.14 5.18
CA TRP A 133 -0.90 5.82 5.16
C TRP A 133 -1.30 4.72 4.18
N ILE A 134 -0.58 4.53 3.07
CA ILE A 134 -0.70 3.35 2.19
C ILE A 134 0.71 2.94 1.73
N TYR A 135 1.06 1.67 1.94
CA TYR A 135 2.40 1.15 1.61
C TYR A 135 2.35 -0.35 1.31
N PHE A 136 3.50 -0.88 0.89
CA PHE A 136 3.69 -2.31 0.73
C PHE A 136 4.76 -2.84 1.65
N GLN A 137 4.51 -4.03 2.18
CA GLN A 137 5.47 -4.80 2.91
C GLN A 137 5.45 -6.24 2.40
N ASN A 138 6.57 -6.72 1.86
CA ASN A 138 6.71 -8.06 1.31
C ASN A 138 5.55 -8.49 0.39
N LYS A 139 5.23 -7.65 -0.60
CA LYS A 139 4.12 -7.80 -1.56
C LYS A 139 2.70 -7.75 -0.97
N THR A 140 2.56 -7.36 0.30
CA THR A 140 1.27 -7.11 0.96
C THR A 140 0.99 -5.62 0.98
N GLY A 141 -0.14 -5.18 0.42
CA GLY A 141 -0.66 -3.83 0.53
C GLY A 141 -1.25 -3.59 1.93
N VAL A 142 -0.76 -2.55 2.58
CA VAL A 142 -1.18 -2.16 3.92
C VAL A 142 -1.72 -0.74 3.89
N LEU A 143 -2.96 -0.58 4.36
CA LEU A 143 -3.63 0.70 4.50
C LEU A 143 -3.78 1.03 5.99
N ILE A 144 -3.45 2.26 6.35
CA ILE A 144 -3.45 2.72 7.74
C ILE A 144 -4.54 3.76 7.91
N VAL A 145 -5.44 3.49 8.85
CA VAL A 145 -6.61 4.31 9.14
C VAL A 145 -6.56 4.79 10.59
N ASN A 146 -6.11 6.03 10.79
CA ASN A 146 -6.05 6.67 12.10
C ASN A 146 -6.56 8.12 12.04
N GLU A 147 -6.45 8.86 13.14
CA GLU A 147 -6.91 10.25 13.19
C GLU A 147 -6.23 11.18 12.16
N LYS A 148 -4.97 10.89 11.81
CA LYS A 148 -4.14 11.69 10.89
C LYS A 148 -4.42 11.36 9.42
N THR A 149 -4.84 10.13 9.12
CA THR A 149 -4.97 9.64 7.73
C THR A 149 -6.41 9.57 7.25
N LYS A 150 -7.41 9.55 8.15
CA LYS A 150 -8.83 9.39 7.80
C LYS A 150 -9.32 10.37 6.73
N ASP A 151 -8.98 11.65 6.83
CA ASP A 151 -9.51 12.69 5.94
C ASP A 151 -8.82 12.58 4.56
N ILE A 152 -7.51 12.31 4.55
CA ILE A 152 -6.73 12.04 3.32
C ILE A 152 -7.31 10.84 2.56
N ILE A 153 -7.64 9.77 3.27
CA ILE A 153 -8.23 8.56 2.66
C ILE A 153 -9.62 8.86 2.12
N LEU A 154 -10.47 9.54 2.87
CA LEU A 154 -11.82 9.90 2.40
C LEU A 154 -11.79 10.74 1.12
N GLU A 155 -10.89 11.71 1.04
CA GLU A 155 -10.72 12.55 -0.16
C GLU A 155 -10.23 11.75 -1.38
N ASN A 156 -9.45 10.69 -1.16
CA ASN A 156 -8.80 9.93 -2.22
C ASN A 156 -9.34 8.50 -2.41
N TYR A 157 -10.37 8.08 -1.67
CA TYR A 157 -10.90 6.71 -1.73
C TYR A 157 -11.28 6.28 -3.14
N HIS A 158 -11.84 7.19 -3.94
CA HIS A 158 -12.19 6.90 -5.33
C HIS A 158 -10.97 6.61 -6.23
N LYS A 159 -9.76 6.98 -5.80
CA LYS A 159 -8.49 6.80 -6.49
C LYS A 159 -7.70 5.58 -6.00
N ILE A 160 -7.90 5.16 -4.75
CA ILE A 160 -7.32 3.96 -4.14
C ILE A 160 -8.10 2.73 -4.65
N LYS A 161 -7.84 2.35 -5.90
CA LYS A 161 -8.59 1.28 -6.58
C LYS A 161 -7.70 0.31 -7.35
N PHE A 162 -6.40 0.60 -7.48
CA PHE A 162 -5.49 -0.34 -8.12
C PHE A 162 -5.06 -1.44 -7.14
N ILE A 163 -4.92 -1.10 -5.87
CA ILE A 163 -4.69 -2.08 -4.82
C ILE A 163 -5.90 -2.12 -3.91
N ILE A 164 -6.45 -3.32 -3.79
CA ILE A 164 -7.31 -3.64 -2.67
C ILE A 164 -6.35 -3.94 -1.51
N PRO A 165 -6.30 -3.12 -0.44
CA PRO A 165 -5.35 -3.33 0.64
C PRO A 165 -5.64 -4.67 1.30
N GLU A 166 -4.68 -5.59 1.30
CA GLU A 166 -4.90 -6.88 1.92
C GLU A 166 -5.01 -6.77 3.44
N ILE A 167 -4.34 -5.78 4.05
CA ILE A 167 -4.44 -5.47 5.48
C ILE A 167 -4.82 -4.00 5.69
N ILE A 168 -5.84 -3.77 6.51
CA ILE A 168 -6.14 -2.46 7.09
C ILE A 168 -5.71 -2.46 8.55
N LEU A 169 -4.85 -1.52 8.92
CA LEU A 169 -4.43 -1.25 10.29
C LEU A 169 -5.13 0.01 10.78
N THR A 170 -5.97 -0.11 11.80
CA THR A 170 -6.66 1.04 12.38
C THR A 170 -6.24 1.28 13.82
N THR A 171 -6.10 2.55 14.20
CA THR A 171 -5.87 2.97 15.58
C THR A 171 -7.18 3.48 16.16
N LEU A 172 -7.59 2.93 17.30
CA LEU A 172 -8.86 3.21 17.94
C LEU A 172 -8.65 3.53 19.43
N GLY A 173 -9.41 4.49 19.96
CA GLY A 173 -9.27 5.01 21.33
C GLY A 173 -9.09 6.52 21.41
N GLY A 174 -9.34 7.23 20.30
CA GLY A 174 -9.21 8.67 20.15
C GLY A 174 -10.55 9.40 20.12
N SER A 175 -10.48 10.72 19.94
CA SER A 175 -11.66 11.60 19.85
C SER A 175 -12.46 11.45 18.55
N SER A 176 -11.82 10.92 17.50
CA SER A 176 -12.37 10.85 16.14
C SER A 176 -12.77 9.45 15.70
N ASP A 177 -12.95 8.51 16.63
CA ASP A 177 -13.23 7.11 16.30
C ASP A 177 -14.47 6.97 15.38
N ASP A 178 -15.53 7.76 15.58
CA ASP A 178 -16.73 7.73 14.72
C ASP A 178 -16.43 7.92 13.22
N LYS A 179 -15.49 8.81 12.87
CA LYS A 179 -15.10 9.04 11.48
C LYS A 179 -14.30 7.85 10.93
N ILE A 180 -13.40 7.30 11.74
CA ILE A 180 -12.61 6.11 11.40
C ILE A 180 -13.55 4.92 11.16
N ILE A 181 -14.54 4.72 12.04
CA ILE A 181 -15.52 3.65 11.92
C ILE A 181 -16.40 3.80 10.68
N LYS A 182 -16.84 5.02 10.35
CA LYS A 182 -17.56 5.29 9.09
C LYS A 182 -16.68 4.95 7.87
N LEU A 183 -15.40 5.30 7.91
CA LEU A 183 -14.47 4.97 6.84
C LEU A 183 -14.29 3.44 6.73
N LEU A 184 -14.10 2.73 7.84
CA LEU A 184 -14.01 1.26 7.84
C LEU A 184 -15.28 0.58 7.32
N LYS A 185 -16.47 1.19 7.48
CA LYS A 185 -17.69 0.70 6.83
C LYS A 185 -17.60 0.77 5.30
N LEU A 186 -16.88 1.76 4.75
CA LEU A 186 -16.72 1.92 3.30
C LEU A 186 -15.64 1.00 2.72
N ILE A 187 -14.57 0.74 3.47
CA ILE A 187 -13.34 0.13 2.92
C ILE A 187 -12.95 -1.21 3.58
N GLY A 188 -13.52 -1.52 4.74
CA GLY A 188 -13.16 -2.70 5.53
C GLY A 188 -13.63 -4.01 4.91
N ALA A 189 -14.67 -3.95 4.07
CA ALA A 189 -15.14 -5.10 3.29
C ALA A 189 -14.08 -5.55 2.27
N ASP A 190 -13.38 -4.58 1.66
CA ASP A 190 -12.42 -4.82 0.58
C ASP A 190 -11.12 -5.49 1.09
N ALA A 191 -10.74 -5.35 2.37
CA ALA A 191 -9.50 -5.94 2.88
C ALA A 191 -9.62 -7.39 3.36
N HIS A 192 -8.57 -8.21 3.24
CA HIS A 192 -8.57 -9.56 3.82
C HIS A 192 -8.57 -9.54 5.35
N ILE A 193 -7.88 -8.58 5.96
CA ILE A 193 -7.76 -8.44 7.42
C ILE A 193 -7.91 -6.97 7.80
N THR A 194 -8.80 -6.67 8.76
CA THR A 194 -8.85 -5.36 9.43
C THR A 194 -8.47 -5.50 10.91
N LEU A 195 -7.35 -4.92 11.33
CA LEU A 195 -6.85 -4.98 12.71
C LEU A 195 -7.02 -3.63 13.43
N GLY A 196 -7.64 -3.65 14.60
CA GLY A 196 -7.75 -2.48 15.47
C GLY A 196 -6.71 -2.49 16.60
N PHE A 197 -5.76 -1.58 16.58
CA PHE A 197 -4.86 -1.32 17.71
C PHE A 197 -5.55 -0.43 18.72
N ILE A 198 -5.55 -0.89 19.98
CA ILE A 198 -6.19 -0.22 21.12
C ILE A 198 -5.25 -0.24 22.32
N ASN A 199 -5.32 0.81 23.15
CA ASN A 199 -4.64 0.84 24.45
C ASN A 199 -5.62 0.79 25.64
N LYS A 200 -6.90 0.52 25.37
CA LYS A 200 -7.96 0.27 26.35
C LYS A 200 -8.80 -0.92 25.89
N MET A 201 -9.02 -1.90 26.75
CA MET A 201 -9.67 -3.17 26.41
C MET A 201 -11.14 -3.04 26.00
N ILE A 202 -11.84 -2.02 26.51
CA ILE A 202 -13.26 -1.80 26.22
C ILE A 202 -13.36 -0.68 25.19
N VAL A 203 -13.76 -1.05 23.97
CA VAL A 203 -14.05 -0.11 22.89
C VAL A 203 -15.48 -0.32 22.36
N PRO A 204 -16.25 0.73 22.02
CA PRO A 204 -17.67 0.62 21.69
C PRO A 204 -17.97 0.10 20.28
N TYR A 205 -16.98 -0.02 19.39
CA TYR A 205 -17.15 -0.19 17.93
C TYR A 205 -16.68 -1.54 17.39
N THR A 206 -16.92 -2.60 18.15
CA THR A 206 -16.26 -3.93 18.06
C THR A 206 -16.47 -4.78 16.80
N LYS A 207 -17.39 -4.40 15.91
CA LYS A 207 -17.80 -5.26 14.78
C LYS A 207 -17.29 -4.80 13.41
N ARG A 208 -16.56 -3.68 13.36
CA ARG A 208 -16.01 -3.09 12.11
C ARG A 208 -14.55 -3.42 11.88
N THR A 209 -13.90 -4.07 12.84
CA THR A 209 -12.59 -4.69 12.69
C THR A 209 -12.75 -6.20 12.84
N ASP A 210 -11.81 -6.97 12.29
CA ASP A 210 -11.82 -8.43 12.37
C ASP A 210 -11.17 -8.94 13.67
N ALA A 211 -10.21 -8.20 14.20
CA ALA A 211 -9.59 -8.45 15.49
C ALA A 211 -9.09 -7.15 16.13
N TYR A 212 -9.11 -7.10 17.47
CA TYR A 212 -8.50 -6.05 18.26
C TYR A 212 -7.21 -6.53 18.91
N ILE A 213 -6.17 -5.72 18.82
CA ILE A 213 -4.88 -5.96 19.43
C ILE A 213 -4.65 -4.87 20.49
N TYR A 214 -4.79 -5.28 21.75
CA TYR A 214 -4.52 -4.48 22.93
C TYR A 214 -3.02 -4.43 23.23
N ILE A 215 -2.49 -3.21 23.34
CA ILE A 215 -1.10 -2.94 23.69
C ILE A 215 -1.12 -1.91 24.83
N GLU A 216 -0.57 -2.29 25.98
CA GLU A 216 -0.46 -1.45 27.17
C GLU A 216 0.75 -0.51 27.06
N ASP A 217 0.73 0.40 26.09
CA ASP A 217 1.79 1.39 25.85
C ASP A 217 1.19 2.64 25.17
N GLU A 218 1.73 3.83 25.44
CA GLU A 218 1.30 5.07 24.77
C GLU A 218 1.62 5.06 23.27
N ASN A 219 2.67 4.33 22.86
CA ASN A 219 3.11 4.17 21.48
C ASN A 219 2.47 2.95 20.80
N PHE A 220 1.33 2.46 21.29
CA PHE A 220 0.64 1.26 20.81
C PHE A 220 0.48 1.21 19.28
N GLU A 221 0.18 2.34 18.64
CA GLU A 221 0.06 2.40 17.17
C GLU A 221 1.37 2.00 16.47
N GLN A 222 2.51 2.54 16.91
CA GLN A 222 3.80 2.22 16.32
C GLN A 222 4.20 0.77 16.61
N ILE A 223 3.98 0.29 17.84
CA ILE A 223 4.30 -1.08 18.24
C ILE A 223 3.50 -2.10 17.41
N GLY A 224 2.20 -1.84 17.23
CA GLY A 224 1.32 -2.68 16.42
C GLY A 224 1.75 -2.74 14.96
N ARG A 225 2.09 -1.59 14.37
CA ARG A 225 2.62 -1.52 12.99
C ARG A 225 3.94 -2.25 12.85
N GLU A 226 4.91 -2.00 13.74
CA GLU A 226 6.20 -2.69 13.72
C GLU A 226 6.04 -4.21 13.82
N PHE A 227 5.10 -4.69 14.64
CA PHE A 227 4.79 -6.12 14.72
C PHE A 227 4.31 -6.68 13.38
N ILE A 228 3.36 -6.02 12.71
CA ILE A 228 2.84 -6.45 11.41
C ILE A 228 3.93 -6.41 10.35
N ASP A 229 4.73 -5.34 10.29
CA ASP A 229 5.80 -5.22 9.32
C ASP A 229 6.84 -6.33 9.48
N LYS A 230 7.23 -6.62 10.74
CA LYS A 230 8.18 -7.69 11.05
C LYS A 230 7.62 -9.07 10.76
N PHE A 231 6.32 -9.28 10.99
CA PHE A 231 5.66 -10.54 10.67
C PHE A 231 5.62 -10.78 9.16
N LEU A 232 5.19 -9.78 8.38
CA LEU A 232 5.14 -9.84 6.93
C LEU A 232 6.52 -10.02 6.29
N ASN A 233 7.60 -9.59 6.93
CA ASN A 233 8.96 -9.82 6.45
C ASN A 233 9.43 -11.29 6.52
N LEU A 234 8.76 -12.15 7.28
CA LEU A 234 9.16 -13.55 7.43
C LEU A 234 8.60 -14.47 6.35
N GLU A 235 7.46 -14.12 5.76
CA GLU A 235 6.73 -14.94 4.81
C GLU A 235 6.23 -14.06 3.67
N THR A 236 6.44 -14.47 2.43
CA THR A 236 5.93 -13.72 1.26
C THR A 236 4.41 -13.85 1.15
N TYR A 237 3.74 -12.83 0.62
CA TYR A 237 2.34 -12.96 0.23
C TYR A 237 2.14 -14.16 -0.73
N PRO A 238 1.08 -14.98 -0.56
CA PRO A 238 -0.03 -14.82 0.40
C PRO A 238 0.17 -15.51 1.75
N ASP A 239 1.22 -16.32 1.92
CA ASP A 239 1.37 -17.24 3.05
C ASP A 239 1.41 -16.53 4.41
N GLY A 240 2.10 -15.40 4.50
CA GLY A 240 2.12 -14.59 5.72
C GLY A 240 0.72 -14.14 6.15
N ILE A 241 -0.06 -13.59 5.22
CA ILE A 241 -1.43 -13.15 5.52
C ILE A 241 -2.29 -14.35 5.94
N ILE A 242 -2.20 -15.46 5.24
CA ILE A 242 -2.97 -16.67 5.52
C ILE A 242 -2.69 -17.17 6.95
N GLN A 243 -1.42 -17.23 7.35
CA GLN A 243 -1.04 -17.68 8.69
C GLN A 243 -1.52 -16.74 9.78
N LEU A 244 -1.35 -15.42 9.59
CA LEU A 244 -1.84 -14.42 10.53
C LEU A 244 -3.37 -14.48 10.66
N ARG A 245 -4.08 -14.59 9.53
CA ARG A 245 -5.53 -14.74 9.46
C ARG A 245 -6.00 -15.97 10.24
N ASN A 246 -5.35 -17.11 10.02
CA ASN A 246 -5.68 -18.38 10.65
C ASN A 246 -5.47 -18.32 12.17
N PHE A 247 -4.36 -17.73 12.64
CA PHE A 247 -4.12 -17.51 14.06
C PHE A 247 -5.18 -16.59 14.69
N LEU A 248 -5.55 -15.51 13.98
CA LEU A 248 -6.60 -14.59 14.39
C LEU A 248 -8.01 -15.19 14.25
N GLY A 249 -8.14 -16.42 13.74
CA GLY A 249 -9.41 -17.09 13.47
C GLY A 249 -10.32 -16.33 12.49
N ILE A 250 -9.77 -15.44 11.67
CA ILE A 250 -10.54 -14.59 10.74
C ILE A 250 -10.98 -15.42 9.54
N PRO A 251 -12.27 -15.42 9.17
CA PRO A 251 -12.74 -16.20 8.03
C PRO A 251 -12.19 -15.64 6.72
N GLU A 252 -12.05 -16.52 5.73
CA GLU A 252 -11.74 -16.11 4.36
C GLU A 252 -12.92 -15.33 3.75
N LYS A 253 -12.62 -14.18 3.14
CA LYS A 253 -13.63 -13.38 2.42
C LYS A 253 -13.70 -13.81 0.96
N ASN A 254 -14.91 -13.87 0.42
CA ASN A 254 -15.13 -14.14 -1.00
C ASN A 254 -15.63 -12.88 -1.72
N PHE A 255 -14.70 -12.14 -2.31
CA PHE A 255 -14.98 -10.86 -2.98
C PHE A 255 -15.86 -10.99 -4.23
N GLU A 256 -16.00 -12.19 -4.83
CA GLU A 256 -16.83 -12.41 -6.02
C GLU A 256 -18.32 -12.63 -5.68
N ALA A 257 -18.62 -13.12 -4.47
CA ALA A 257 -19.98 -13.44 -4.02
C ALA A 257 -20.68 -12.28 -3.28
N ASP A 258 -19.95 -11.21 -2.93
CA ASP A 258 -20.42 -10.17 -2.01
C ASP A 258 -21.29 -9.07 -2.64
N MET A 259 -21.64 -9.16 -3.94
CA MET A 259 -22.55 -8.18 -4.57
C MET A 259 -23.99 -8.20 -4.02
N THR A 260 -24.38 -9.23 -3.27
CA THR A 260 -25.68 -9.33 -2.57
C THR A 260 -25.54 -9.35 -1.03
N TYR A 261 -24.38 -8.95 -0.50
CA TYR A 261 -24.04 -9.07 0.91
C TYR A 261 -24.76 -8.02 1.77
N ASP A 262 -25.63 -8.47 2.68
CA ASP A 262 -26.22 -7.61 3.72
C ASP A 262 -25.21 -7.47 4.87
N GLU A 263 -24.32 -6.47 4.75
CA GLU A 263 -23.28 -6.20 5.72
C GLU A 263 -23.80 -6.10 7.15
N GLU A 264 -24.98 -5.53 7.37
CA GLU A 264 -25.49 -5.31 8.73
C GLU A 264 -25.95 -6.61 9.38
N ARG A 265 -26.45 -7.59 8.61
CA ARG A 265 -26.77 -8.93 9.12
C ARG A 265 -25.52 -9.74 9.48
N GLU A 266 -24.45 -9.65 8.69
CA GLU A 266 -23.24 -10.43 8.91
C GLU A 266 -22.31 -9.82 9.97
N VAL A 267 -22.23 -8.49 10.05
CA VAL A 267 -21.54 -7.76 11.14
C VAL A 267 -22.12 -8.16 12.50
N ASN A 268 -23.41 -8.45 12.57
CA ASN A 268 -24.06 -8.90 13.81
C ASN A 268 -23.70 -10.32 14.24
N LYS A 269 -23.17 -11.15 13.34
CA LYS A 269 -22.70 -12.51 13.62
C LYS A 269 -21.21 -12.60 13.94
N LYS A 270 -20.44 -11.53 13.71
CA LYS A 270 -19.00 -11.52 14.02
C LYS A 270 -18.77 -11.64 15.53
N GLU A 271 -18.09 -12.71 15.91
CA GLU A 271 -17.52 -12.82 17.25
C GLU A 271 -16.38 -11.81 17.40
N ILE A 272 -16.38 -11.09 18.52
CA ILE A 272 -15.35 -10.12 18.81
C ILE A 272 -14.10 -10.85 19.28
N LYS A 273 -12.97 -10.60 18.63
CA LYS A 273 -11.70 -11.24 18.96
C LYS A 273 -10.71 -10.24 19.51
N TYR A 274 -10.24 -10.51 20.71
CA TYR A 274 -9.25 -9.68 21.39
C TYR A 274 -7.95 -10.44 21.55
N TYR A 275 -6.85 -9.72 21.34
CA TYR A 275 -5.51 -10.22 21.53
C TYR A 275 -4.71 -9.19 22.31
N SER A 276 -3.82 -9.65 23.20
CA SER A 276 -2.84 -8.79 23.87
C SER A 276 -1.50 -8.96 23.18
N LEU A 277 -0.90 -7.84 22.75
CA LEU A 277 0.44 -7.81 22.20
C LEU A 277 1.39 -7.20 23.21
N LYS A 278 2.43 -7.94 23.56
CA LYS A 278 3.55 -7.47 24.37
C LYS A 278 4.84 -7.66 23.60
N TYR A 279 5.85 -6.85 23.90
CA TYR A 279 7.20 -7.07 23.40
C TYR A 279 8.21 -7.14 24.54
N GLU A 280 9.25 -7.92 24.34
CA GLU A 280 10.34 -8.12 25.27
C GLU A 280 11.67 -8.20 24.51
N LYS A 281 12.78 -8.34 25.25
CA LYS A 281 14.11 -8.49 24.65
C LYS A 281 14.18 -9.79 23.83
N GLY A 282 14.74 -9.69 22.63
CA GLY A 282 14.93 -10.83 21.75
C GLY A 282 15.90 -11.87 22.33
N ILE A 283 15.57 -13.16 22.16
CA ILE A 283 16.36 -14.29 22.65
C ILE A 283 16.90 -15.21 21.55
N SER A 284 16.61 -14.90 20.28
CA SER A 284 16.98 -15.73 19.13
C SER A 284 17.94 -14.98 18.22
N LEU A 285 18.92 -15.68 17.66
CA LEU A 285 19.79 -15.13 16.60
C LEU A 285 19.08 -15.05 15.24
N LYS A 286 18.06 -15.90 15.03
CA LYS A 286 17.31 -15.96 13.76
C LYS A 286 15.91 -15.37 13.94
N ALA A 287 15.46 -14.64 12.93
CA ALA A 287 14.08 -14.18 12.87
C ALA A 287 13.17 -15.35 12.46
N ASN A 288 12.09 -15.55 13.21
CA ASN A 288 11.08 -16.59 12.97
C ASN A 288 9.81 -16.28 13.76
N TYR A 289 8.73 -16.99 13.48
CA TYR A 289 7.57 -17.02 14.35
C TYR A 289 7.22 -18.46 14.72
N THR A 290 6.53 -18.62 15.85
CA THR A 290 5.95 -19.90 16.28
C THR A 290 4.53 -19.64 16.76
N ILE A 291 3.61 -20.51 16.38
CA ILE A 291 2.23 -20.48 16.84
C ILE A 291 2.01 -21.71 17.71
N LYS A 292 1.54 -21.50 18.95
CA LYS A 292 1.16 -22.55 19.89
C LYS A 292 -0.16 -22.17 20.52
N GLU A 293 -1.20 -22.94 20.21
CA GLU A 293 -2.57 -22.73 20.72
C GLU A 293 -3.00 -21.27 20.58
N ASN A 294 -3.09 -20.55 21.70
CA ASN A 294 -3.57 -19.17 21.78
C ASN A 294 -2.46 -18.12 21.68
N THR A 295 -1.23 -18.51 21.37
CA THR A 295 -0.05 -17.64 21.41
C THR A 295 0.73 -17.69 20.09
N LEU A 296 0.97 -16.51 19.51
CA LEU A 296 1.92 -16.28 18.42
C LEU A 296 3.13 -15.54 18.98
N ILE A 297 4.30 -16.17 18.89
CA ILE A 297 5.58 -15.57 19.26
C ILE A 297 6.33 -15.23 17.99
N LEU A 298 6.70 -13.97 17.82
CA LEU A 298 7.50 -13.46 16.71
C LEU A 298 8.87 -13.01 17.25
N ASN A 299 9.93 -13.72 16.87
CA ASN A 299 11.31 -13.34 17.17
C ASN A 299 11.87 -12.52 16.01
N THR A 300 12.40 -11.32 16.29
CA THR A 300 13.01 -10.45 15.26
C THR A 300 14.52 -10.31 15.47
N GLY A 301 15.16 -11.37 15.95
CA GLY A 301 16.57 -11.38 16.36
C GLY A 301 16.75 -11.10 17.87
N LEU A 302 17.95 -10.65 18.26
CA LEU A 302 18.31 -10.34 19.66
C LEU A 302 17.73 -9.02 20.19
N GLN A 303 17.11 -8.22 19.31
CA GLN A 303 16.60 -6.90 19.66
C GLN A 303 15.22 -6.98 20.33
N LYS A 304 14.23 -7.51 19.62
CA LYS A 304 12.85 -7.60 20.08
C LYS A 304 12.28 -8.98 19.84
N ARG A 305 11.36 -9.37 20.73
CA ARG A 305 10.47 -10.52 20.59
C ARG A 305 9.06 -10.02 20.90
N TYR A 306 8.11 -10.29 20.00
CA TYR A 306 6.70 -9.96 20.18
C TYR A 306 5.93 -11.21 20.58
N ILE A 307 4.98 -11.05 21.49
CA ILE A 307 4.12 -12.12 22.00
C ILE A 307 2.68 -11.64 21.85
N LEU A 308 1.94 -12.23 20.92
CA LEU A 308 0.54 -11.97 20.66
C LEU A 308 -0.29 -13.11 21.25
N ASN A 309 -1.08 -12.84 22.28
CA ASN A 309 -1.90 -13.81 22.99
C ASN A 309 -3.38 -13.54 22.78
N LYS A 310 -4.17 -14.56 22.47
CA LYS A 310 -5.63 -14.46 22.47
C LYS A 310 -6.11 -14.19 23.90
N ILE A 311 -6.97 -13.17 24.05
CA ILE A 311 -7.69 -12.89 25.29
C ILE A 311 -8.98 -13.68 25.22
N ILE A 312 -9.13 -14.66 26.13
CA ILE A 312 -10.33 -15.47 26.30
C ILE A 312 -11.31 -14.71 27.20
#